data_AF-A0A534L4E3-F1
#
_entry.id   AF-A0A534L4E3-F1
#
_cell.length_a   1.000
_cell.length_b   1.000
_cell.length_c   1.000
_cell.angle_alpha   90.00
_cell.angle_beta   90.00
_cell.angle_gamma   90.00
#
_symmetry.space_group_name_H-M   'P 1'
#
loop_
_entity.id
_entity.type
_entity.pdbx_description
1 polymer ?
#
loop_
_entity_poly.entity_id
_entity_poly.type
_entity_poly.pdbx_seq_one_letter_code
_entity_poly.pdbx_strand_id
1 'polypeptide(L)'
;AGEELKVAVCIGLDPWNLLAGGTSVEYGVDESRIASALTQSSLGKPIDTVRIRNGLTVPAEADYVLEGRLTKETHDEGPFVDAVRTYDRVRKEPILVVERVYRRKDAVFHIIVGGLDEHFMFMGMPREPVIYQAVSRAVPHVQAVRLTEGGCAWLHGVVSIRKQHQGDGKNAILAAFGAHTSMKQVVIVDEDIDVFNDRDVEWAIATRFQADRGLVVLHEVRGSSIDPSARDGFTSKMGIDATRPLGSDPAMFDKATL
;
A
#
# COMPACT_ATOMS: atom_id res chain seq x y z
N ALA A 1 -29.06 10.96 2.96
CA ALA A 1 -30.02 12.02 3.31
C ALA A 1 -29.30 13.36 3.19
N GLY A 2 -29.98 14.44 2.80
CA GLY A 2 -29.38 15.74 2.46
C GLY A 2 -28.75 16.53 3.62
N GLU A 3 -28.28 15.86 4.66
CA GLU A 3 -27.59 16.43 5.82
C GLU A 3 -26.07 16.37 5.60
N GLU A 4 -25.35 17.31 6.22
CA GLU A 4 -23.89 17.34 6.20
C GLU A 4 -23.31 16.21 7.05
N LEU A 5 -22.14 15.71 6.64
CA LEU A 5 -21.54 14.54 7.27
C LEU A 5 -20.70 14.96 8.47
N LYS A 6 -21.09 14.54 9.67
CA LYS A 6 -20.28 14.72 10.88
C LYS A 6 -18.99 13.92 10.77
N VAL A 7 -17.87 14.56 11.09
CA VAL A 7 -16.54 13.93 11.06
C VAL A 7 -15.71 14.33 12.28
N ALA A 8 -14.68 13.54 12.56
CA ALA A 8 -13.63 13.86 13.51
C ALA A 8 -12.28 13.54 12.89
N VAL A 9 -11.36 14.51 12.87
CA VAL A 9 -9.97 14.30 12.41
C VAL A 9 -9.10 14.12 13.65
N CYS A 10 -8.46 12.96 13.77
CA CYS A 10 -7.61 12.63 14.92
C CYS A 10 -6.13 12.72 14.50
N ILE A 11 -5.33 13.46 15.26
CA ILE A 11 -3.91 13.75 14.94
C ILE A 11 -3.06 13.37 16.16
N GLY A 12 -1.84 12.88 15.91
CA GLY A 12 -0.94 12.36 16.93
C GLY A 12 -1.47 11.05 17.51
N LEU A 13 -1.67 10.08 16.62
CA LEU A 13 -2.11 8.72 16.96
C LEU A 13 -0.90 7.79 17.09
N ASP A 14 -1.08 6.69 17.80
CA ASP A 14 -0.08 5.62 17.83
C ASP A 14 0.05 4.92 16.45
N PRO A 15 1.18 4.22 16.20
CA PRO A 15 1.43 3.55 14.93
C PRO A 15 0.36 2.52 14.52
N TRP A 16 -0.36 1.90 15.46
CA TRP A 16 -1.39 0.90 15.13
C TRP A 16 -2.64 1.55 14.56
N ASN A 17 -3.06 2.68 15.13
CA ASN A 17 -4.14 3.48 14.59
C ASN A 17 -3.79 4.06 13.21
N LEU A 18 -2.55 4.56 13.03
CA LEU A 18 -2.08 5.05 11.73
C LEU A 18 -2.05 3.94 10.66
N LEU A 19 -1.54 2.76 11.02
CA LEU A 19 -1.49 1.61 10.11
C LEU A 19 -2.88 1.11 9.74
N ALA A 20 -3.78 1.04 10.72
CA ALA A 20 -5.17 0.65 10.46
C ALA A 20 -5.88 1.66 9.55
N GLY A 21 -5.70 2.96 9.78
CA GLY A 21 -6.26 4.02 8.93
C GLY A 21 -5.71 4.01 7.49
N GLY A 22 -4.49 3.52 7.29
CA GLY A 22 -3.90 3.30 5.96
C GLY A 22 -4.26 1.97 5.30
N THR A 23 -4.95 1.07 6.00
CA THR A 23 -5.28 -0.27 5.49
C THR A 23 -6.58 -0.23 4.68
N SER A 24 -6.51 -0.65 3.41
CA SER A 24 -7.73 -0.81 2.60
C SER A 24 -8.49 -2.06 3.00
N VAL A 25 -9.70 -1.89 3.56
CA VAL A 25 -10.58 -2.99 3.96
C VAL A 25 -11.85 -3.04 3.09
N GLU A 26 -12.61 -4.12 3.23
CA GLU A 26 -13.93 -4.24 2.60
C GLU A 26 -14.93 -3.25 3.20
N TYR A 27 -15.92 -2.84 2.39
CA TYR A 27 -16.96 -1.91 2.85
C TYR A 27 -17.70 -2.46 4.08
N GLY A 28 -17.83 -1.62 5.11
CA GLY A 28 -18.50 -1.97 6.37
C GLY A 28 -17.59 -2.63 7.41
N VAL A 29 -16.32 -2.88 7.09
CA VAL A 29 -15.31 -3.23 8.09
C VAL A 29 -14.84 -1.94 8.79
N ASP A 30 -14.81 -1.98 10.11
CA ASP A 30 -14.32 -0.89 10.96
C ASP A 30 -12.82 -1.08 11.22
N GLU A 31 -12.01 -0.16 10.67
CA GLU A 31 -10.55 -0.17 10.79
C GLU A 31 -10.07 -0.04 12.25
N SER A 32 -10.87 0.55 13.14
CA SER A 32 -10.51 0.62 14.57
C SER A 32 -10.37 -0.76 15.21
N ARG A 33 -11.03 -1.79 14.65
CA ARG A 33 -10.87 -3.19 15.06
C ARG A 33 -9.50 -3.73 14.67
N ILE A 34 -8.95 -3.29 13.54
CA ILE A 34 -7.58 -3.63 13.13
C ILE A 34 -6.58 -2.97 14.08
N ALA A 35 -6.74 -1.68 14.35
CA ALA A 35 -5.90 -0.97 15.32
C ALA A 35 -5.93 -1.66 16.69
N SER A 36 -7.11 -2.04 17.16
CA SER A 36 -7.31 -2.78 18.41
C SER A 36 -6.62 -4.15 18.41
N ALA A 37 -6.73 -4.92 17.33
CA ALA A 37 -6.09 -6.23 17.22
C ALA A 37 -4.56 -6.12 17.19
N LEU A 38 -4.00 -5.14 16.48
CA LEU A 38 -2.56 -4.86 16.43
C LEU A 38 -2.02 -4.39 17.80
N THR A 39 -2.79 -3.54 18.49
CA THR A 39 -2.44 -3.10 19.85
C THR A 39 -2.49 -4.27 20.82
N GLN A 40 -3.51 -5.14 20.70
CA GLN A 40 -3.66 -6.32 21.56
C GLN A 40 -2.54 -7.32 21.35
N SER A 41 -2.12 -7.57 20.11
CA SER A 41 -1.02 -8.50 19.81
C SER A 41 0.34 -7.97 20.30
N SER A 42 0.54 -6.65 20.25
CA SER A 42 1.83 -6.02 20.57
C SER A 42 1.97 -5.63 22.04
N LEU A 43 0.89 -5.14 22.67
CA LEU A 43 0.88 -4.54 24.00
C LEU A 43 -0.03 -5.27 25.00
N GLY A 44 -0.74 -6.31 24.58
CA GLY A 44 -1.62 -7.10 25.45
C GLY A 44 -2.91 -6.41 25.87
N LYS A 45 -3.26 -5.26 25.27
CA LYS A 45 -4.49 -4.51 25.53
C LYS A 45 -5.12 -3.95 24.25
N PRO A 46 -6.44 -3.73 24.20
CA PRO A 46 -7.08 -3.04 23.07
C PRO A 46 -6.75 -1.55 23.07
N ILE A 47 -7.12 -0.86 21.99
CA ILE A 47 -7.11 0.61 21.98
C ILE A 47 -8.16 1.17 22.94
N ASP A 48 -7.82 2.28 23.59
CA ASP A 48 -8.77 3.07 24.37
C ASP A 48 -9.51 4.05 23.46
N THR A 49 -10.82 4.19 23.65
CA THR A 49 -11.65 5.09 22.85
C THR A 49 -12.55 5.94 23.74
N VAL A 50 -12.94 7.11 23.23
CA VAL A 50 -13.84 8.03 23.92
C VAL A 50 -14.90 8.54 22.96
N ARG A 51 -16.13 8.72 23.46
CA ARG A 51 -17.21 9.33 22.70
C ARG A 51 -17.18 10.85 22.85
N ILE A 52 -17.02 11.56 21.74
CA ILE A 52 -17.02 13.03 21.71
C ILE A 52 -18.43 13.59 21.54
N ARG A 53 -18.57 14.92 21.66
CA ARG A 53 -19.88 15.59 21.76
C ARG A 53 -20.75 15.44 20.51
N ASN A 54 -20.15 15.37 19.32
CA ASN A 54 -20.91 15.11 18.08
C ASN A 54 -21.47 13.68 17.98
N GLY A 55 -21.10 12.79 18.92
CA GLY A 55 -21.58 11.43 19.03
C GLY A 55 -20.65 10.37 18.44
N LEU A 56 -19.55 10.75 17.79
CA LEU A 56 -18.54 9.84 17.24
C LEU A 56 -17.63 9.28 18.35
N THR A 57 -17.11 8.08 18.11
CA THR A 57 -16.07 7.44 18.93
C THR A 57 -14.71 7.68 18.28
N VAL A 58 -13.75 8.15 19.07
CA VAL A 58 -12.38 8.46 18.60
C VAL A 58 -11.35 7.80 19.53
N PRO A 59 -10.10 7.55 19.06
CA PRO A 59 -9.03 7.09 19.93
C PRO A 59 -8.81 8.06 21.10
N ALA A 60 -8.85 7.55 22.34
CA ALA A 60 -8.70 8.38 23.53
C ALA A 60 -7.27 8.95 23.65
N GLU A 61 -6.31 8.29 23.01
CA GLU A 61 -4.89 8.65 23.00
C GLU A 61 -4.49 9.69 21.95
N ALA A 62 -5.42 10.18 21.13
CA ALA A 62 -5.13 11.24 20.16
C ALA A 62 -4.65 12.53 20.85
N ASP A 63 -3.62 13.16 20.28
CA ASP A 63 -3.13 14.47 20.72
C ASP A 63 -4.10 15.60 20.41
N TYR A 64 -4.68 15.57 19.21
CA TYR A 64 -5.75 16.48 18.79
C TYR A 64 -6.92 15.72 18.17
N VAL A 65 -8.13 16.23 18.41
CA VAL A 65 -9.34 15.83 17.71
C VAL A 65 -10.06 17.08 17.19
N LEU A 66 -10.17 17.22 15.87
CA LEU A 66 -10.95 18.27 15.23
C LEU A 66 -12.36 17.73 14.94
N GLU A 67 -13.32 18.13 15.76
CA GLU A 67 -14.74 17.82 15.59
C GLU A 67 -15.38 18.83 14.62
N GLY A 68 -16.09 18.31 13.61
CA GLY A 68 -16.71 19.16 12.60
C GLY A 68 -17.64 18.42 11.64
N ARG A 69 -17.87 19.02 10.49
CA ARG A 69 -18.74 18.51 9.43
C ARG A 69 -18.19 18.80 8.03
N LEU A 70 -18.36 17.83 7.13
CA LEU A 70 -18.13 18.03 5.70
C LEU A 70 -19.39 18.64 5.07
N THR A 71 -19.24 19.82 4.47
CA THR A 71 -20.34 20.53 3.81
C THR A 71 -20.55 20.01 2.39
N LYS A 72 -21.63 20.45 1.74
CA LYS A 72 -21.85 20.19 0.30
C LYS A 72 -21.14 21.21 -0.60
N GLU A 73 -20.63 22.29 -0.02
CA GLU A 73 -19.87 23.28 -0.76
C GLU A 73 -18.48 22.73 -1.04
N THR A 74 -17.97 23.04 -2.23
CA THR A 74 -16.62 22.62 -2.64
C THR A 74 -15.75 23.83 -2.91
N HIS A 75 -14.44 23.67 -2.67
CA HIS A 75 -13.43 24.68 -2.96
C HIS A 75 -12.30 24.06 -3.78
N ASP A 76 -11.51 24.92 -4.44
CA ASP A 76 -10.25 24.48 -5.04
C ASP A 76 -9.28 24.00 -3.96
N GLU A 77 -8.83 22.75 -4.08
CA GLU A 77 -7.81 22.09 -3.26
C GLU A 77 -6.58 21.80 -4.13
N GLY A 78 -5.38 21.93 -3.56
CA GLY A 78 -4.11 21.74 -4.24
C GLY A 78 -3.56 23.01 -4.94
N PRO A 79 -2.47 22.88 -5.73
CA PRO A 79 -1.76 21.63 -6.00
C PRO A 79 -1.04 21.10 -4.74
N PHE A 80 -0.95 19.78 -4.61
CA PHE A 80 -0.32 19.11 -3.48
C PHE A 80 0.74 18.11 -3.96
N VAL A 81 1.79 17.89 -3.15
CA VAL A 81 2.83 16.90 -3.46
C VAL A 81 2.32 15.52 -3.05
N ASP A 82 2.01 14.68 -4.03
CA ASP A 82 1.43 13.35 -3.81
C ASP A 82 2.50 12.31 -3.40
N ALA A 83 2.07 11.11 -3.04
CA ALA A 83 2.90 9.98 -2.61
C ALA A 83 4.00 9.62 -3.63
N VAL A 84 3.74 9.85 -4.93
CA VAL A 84 4.71 9.61 -6.01
C VAL A 84 5.70 10.76 -6.23
N ARG A 85 5.72 11.76 -5.33
CA ARG A 85 6.58 12.96 -5.38
C ARG A 85 6.35 13.84 -6.60
N THR A 86 5.16 13.78 -7.20
CA THR A 86 4.71 14.71 -8.24
C THR A 86 3.60 15.60 -7.70
N TYR A 87 3.37 16.73 -8.38
CA TYR A 87 2.23 17.57 -8.07
C TYR A 87 0.95 16.95 -8.60
N ASP A 88 -0.02 16.82 -7.73
CA ASP A 88 -1.38 16.54 -8.12
C ASP A 88 -2.11 17.82 -8.57
N ARG A 89 -3.15 17.64 -9.38
CA ARG A 89 -3.91 18.74 -10.00
C ARG A 89 -4.88 19.36 -9.00
N VAL A 90 -5.21 20.63 -9.24
CA VAL A 90 -6.27 21.30 -8.48
C VAL A 90 -7.63 20.65 -8.78
N ARG A 91 -8.39 20.34 -7.73
CA ARG A 91 -9.74 19.73 -7.83
C ARG A 91 -10.72 20.44 -6.90
N LYS A 92 -12.02 20.28 -7.18
CA LYS A 92 -13.08 20.76 -6.31
C LYS A 92 -13.36 19.69 -5.25
N GLU A 93 -12.94 19.96 -4.01
CA GLU A 93 -13.11 19.04 -2.88
C GLU A 93 -14.07 19.63 -1.81
N PRO A 94 -14.75 18.79 -1.01
CA PRO A 94 -15.66 19.25 0.05
C PRO A 94 -14.95 20.08 1.13
N ILE A 95 -15.63 21.11 1.66
CA ILE A 95 -15.11 21.93 2.75
C ILE A 95 -15.37 21.25 4.10
N LEU A 96 -14.31 21.08 4.90
CA LEU A 96 -14.41 20.71 6.31
C LEU A 96 -14.57 21.97 7.18
N VAL A 97 -15.72 22.09 7.85
CA VAL A 97 -15.94 23.12 8.88
C VAL A 97 -15.64 22.54 10.25
N VAL A 98 -14.58 23.03 10.90
CA VAL A 98 -14.19 22.65 12.26
C VAL A 98 -14.99 23.47 13.26
N GLU A 99 -15.72 22.79 14.15
CA GLU A 99 -16.58 23.43 15.16
C GLU A 99 -15.94 23.41 16.54
N ARG A 100 -15.07 22.42 16.80
CA ARG A 100 -14.41 22.25 18.08
C ARG A 100 -13.08 21.52 17.93
N VAL A 101 -12.11 21.91 18.75
CA VAL A 101 -10.82 21.23 18.85
C VAL A 101 -10.65 20.73 20.28
N TYR A 102 -10.45 19.43 20.44
CA TYR A 102 -9.97 18.82 21.67
C TYR A 102 -8.45 18.66 21.57
N ARG A 103 -7.75 18.88 22.68
CA ARG A 103 -6.30 18.65 22.74
C ARG A 103 -5.86 18.13 24.10
N ARG A 104 -4.80 17.33 24.09
CA ARG A 104 -4.04 17.00 25.30
C ARG A 104 -3.23 18.23 25.76
N LYS A 105 -2.77 18.20 27.01
CA LYS A 105 -1.97 19.30 27.59
C LYS A 105 -0.61 19.42 26.88
N ASP A 106 0.03 18.29 26.63
CA ASP A 106 1.37 18.18 26.03
C ASP A 106 1.30 17.59 24.62
N ALA A 107 0.29 18.02 23.85
CA ALA A 107 -0.04 17.48 22.54
C ALA A 107 1.05 17.75 21.47
N VAL A 108 1.34 16.76 20.63
CA VAL A 108 2.23 16.88 19.47
C VAL A 108 1.42 16.90 18.18
N PHE A 109 1.66 17.89 17.32
CA PHE A 109 1.00 17.96 16.03
C PHE A 109 1.78 17.15 15.00
N HIS A 110 1.43 15.86 14.88
CA HIS A 110 2.06 14.94 13.94
C HIS A 110 1.63 15.23 12.50
N ILE A 111 2.61 15.32 11.60
CA ILE A 111 2.42 15.52 10.16
C ILE A 111 3.25 14.47 9.43
N ILE A 112 2.64 13.81 8.44
CA ILE A 112 3.35 12.94 7.50
C ILE A 112 3.72 13.78 6.28
N VAL A 113 4.99 13.81 5.93
CA VAL A 113 5.46 14.49 4.71
C VAL A 113 5.26 13.56 3.51
N GLY A 114 4.50 14.03 2.52
CA GLY A 114 4.14 13.27 1.33
C GLY A 114 5.36 12.74 0.55
N GLY A 115 5.31 11.45 0.18
CA GLY A 115 6.34 10.80 -0.64
C GLY A 115 7.61 10.43 0.10
N LEU A 116 7.68 10.57 1.43
CA LEU A 116 8.79 10.07 2.24
C LEU A 116 8.47 8.74 2.91
N ASP A 117 9.47 8.15 3.56
CA ASP A 117 9.42 6.78 4.09
C ASP A 117 8.25 6.55 5.06
N GLU A 118 7.89 7.55 5.88
CA GLU A 118 6.72 7.45 6.76
C GLU A 118 5.41 7.29 5.99
N HIS A 119 5.23 8.03 4.89
CA HIS A 119 4.08 7.85 4.02
C HIS A 119 4.09 6.44 3.41
N PHE A 120 5.24 5.97 2.96
CA PHE A 120 5.38 4.62 2.38
C PHE A 120 5.04 3.52 3.38
N MET A 121 5.43 3.66 4.65
CA MET A 121 5.08 2.73 5.72
C MET A 121 3.58 2.63 5.96
N PHE A 122 2.84 3.74 5.90
CA PHE A 122 1.39 3.73 6.18
C PHE A 122 0.51 3.56 4.94
N MET A 123 1.06 3.66 3.72
CA MET A 123 0.32 3.46 2.47
C MET A 123 0.69 2.14 1.78
N GLY A 124 1.99 1.91 1.58
CA GLY A 124 2.50 0.76 0.83
C GLY A 124 2.48 -0.53 1.62
N MET A 125 3.11 -0.53 2.80
CA MET A 125 3.26 -1.74 3.61
C MET A 125 1.91 -2.45 3.92
N PRO A 126 0.79 -1.76 4.24
CA PRO A 126 -0.51 -2.42 4.41
C PRO A 126 -1.00 -3.23 3.21
N ARG A 127 -0.52 -2.93 2.00
CA ARG A 127 -0.86 -3.69 0.78
C ARG A 127 -0.04 -4.97 0.63
N GLU A 128 1.16 -5.04 1.18
CA GLU A 128 2.06 -6.19 1.01
C GLU A 128 1.45 -7.50 1.56
N PRO A 129 0.81 -7.54 2.74
CA PRO A 129 0.10 -8.73 3.22
C PRO A 129 -1.08 -9.15 2.33
N VAL A 130 -1.79 -8.17 1.74
CA VAL A 130 -2.92 -8.44 0.83
C VAL A 130 -2.42 -9.09 -0.46
N ILE A 131 -1.34 -8.58 -1.02
CA ILE A 131 -0.66 -9.17 -2.18
C ILE A 131 -0.13 -10.56 -1.83
N TYR A 132 0.55 -10.72 -0.69
CA TYR A 132 1.06 -12.00 -0.20
C TYR A 132 -0.05 -13.05 -0.14
N GLN A 133 -1.19 -12.70 0.47
CA GLN A 133 -2.32 -13.62 0.61
C GLN A 133 -2.94 -13.99 -0.75
N ALA A 134 -3.09 -13.02 -1.65
CA ALA A 134 -3.64 -13.28 -2.97
C ALA A 134 -2.73 -14.18 -3.80
N VAL A 135 -1.42 -13.90 -3.81
CA VAL A 135 -0.42 -14.73 -4.50
C VAL A 135 -0.36 -16.13 -3.89
N SER A 136 -0.43 -16.26 -2.56
CA SER A 136 -0.44 -17.57 -1.88
C SER A 136 -1.65 -18.45 -2.22
N ARG A 137 -2.75 -17.86 -2.72
CA ARG A 137 -3.89 -18.64 -3.24
C ARG A 137 -3.65 -19.13 -4.67
N ALA A 138 -2.81 -18.44 -5.43
CA ALA A 138 -2.49 -18.77 -6.81
C ALA A 138 -1.27 -19.69 -6.93
N VAL A 139 -0.28 -19.56 -6.03
CA VAL A 139 0.95 -20.36 -6.00
C VAL A 139 1.26 -20.83 -4.57
N PRO A 140 1.79 -22.05 -4.36
CA PRO A 140 1.82 -22.66 -3.02
C PRO A 140 2.78 -22.03 -2.01
N HIS A 141 3.87 -21.42 -2.48
CA HIS A 141 4.97 -20.97 -1.63
C HIS A 141 5.38 -19.55 -1.98
N VAL A 142 4.97 -18.59 -1.15
CA VAL A 142 5.38 -17.19 -1.21
C VAL A 142 6.31 -16.93 -0.03
N GLN A 143 7.50 -16.41 -0.28
CA GLN A 143 8.50 -16.13 0.75
C GLN A 143 8.38 -14.69 1.24
N ALA A 144 8.23 -13.72 0.33
CA ALA A 144 8.19 -12.31 0.67
C ALA A 144 7.47 -11.49 -0.41
N VAL A 145 6.95 -10.33 -0.01
CA VAL A 145 6.40 -9.30 -0.89
C VAL A 145 6.95 -7.96 -0.41
N ARG A 146 7.35 -7.10 -1.36
CA ARG A 146 7.76 -5.72 -1.09
C ARG A 146 7.18 -4.79 -2.14
N LEU A 147 6.60 -3.67 -1.73
CA LEU A 147 6.39 -2.52 -2.60
C LEU A 147 7.62 -1.62 -2.52
N THR A 148 8.33 -1.50 -3.63
CA THR A 148 9.64 -0.85 -3.65
C THR A 148 9.53 0.67 -3.47
N GLU A 149 10.46 1.26 -2.74
CA GLU A 149 10.58 2.69 -2.50
C GLU A 149 10.84 3.45 -3.79
N GLY A 150 11.61 2.86 -4.73
CA GLY A 150 11.78 3.41 -6.09
C GLY A 150 10.47 3.47 -6.88
N GLY A 151 9.55 2.53 -6.64
CA GLY A 151 8.17 2.56 -7.11
C GLY A 151 7.21 3.34 -6.20
N CYS A 152 7.75 4.22 -5.34
CA CYS A 152 7.01 5.04 -4.38
C CYS A 152 6.17 4.22 -3.39
N ALA A 153 6.62 3.00 -3.05
CA ALA A 153 5.91 2.02 -2.24
C ALA A 153 4.45 1.79 -2.69
N TRP A 154 4.19 1.93 -3.99
CA TRP A 154 2.83 1.88 -4.51
C TRP A 154 2.76 1.29 -5.92
N LEU A 155 3.57 1.80 -6.83
CA LEU A 155 3.47 1.47 -8.25
C LEU A 155 4.26 0.21 -8.61
N HIS A 156 5.37 -0.09 -7.95
CA HIS A 156 6.19 -1.27 -8.25
C HIS A 156 6.26 -2.22 -7.06
N GLY A 157 6.09 -3.51 -7.33
CA GLY A 157 6.24 -4.59 -6.36
C GLY A 157 7.26 -5.65 -6.78
N VAL A 158 7.78 -6.36 -5.78
CA VAL A 158 8.59 -7.57 -5.95
C VAL A 158 7.96 -8.67 -5.11
N VAL A 159 7.81 -9.86 -5.68
CA VAL A 159 7.26 -11.03 -4.98
C VAL A 159 8.22 -12.20 -5.13
N SER A 160 8.65 -12.76 -4.00
CA SER A 160 9.51 -13.94 -3.96
C SER A 160 8.67 -15.19 -3.76
N ILE A 161 8.86 -16.19 -4.62
CA ILE A 161 8.13 -17.45 -4.62
C ILE A 161 9.06 -18.66 -4.75
N ARG A 162 8.57 -19.84 -4.36
CA ARG A 162 9.17 -21.13 -4.76
C ARG A 162 8.31 -21.77 -5.83
N LYS A 163 8.74 -21.64 -7.08
CA LYS A 163 8.08 -22.24 -8.25
C LYS A 163 7.94 -23.77 -8.09
N GLN A 164 6.72 -24.29 -8.30
CA GLN A 164 6.41 -25.72 -8.34
C GLN A 164 6.10 -26.20 -9.76
N HIS A 165 5.48 -25.34 -10.57
CA HIS A 165 5.12 -25.62 -11.95
C HIS A 165 5.59 -24.51 -12.89
N GLN A 166 5.81 -24.88 -14.16
CA GLN A 166 6.04 -23.86 -15.18
C GLN A 166 4.77 -23.03 -15.34
N GLY A 167 4.90 -21.71 -15.25
CA GLY A 167 3.78 -20.77 -15.29
C GLY A 167 3.42 -20.14 -13.93
N ASP A 168 3.94 -20.65 -12.80
CA ASP A 168 3.65 -20.06 -11.48
C ASP A 168 4.05 -18.58 -11.40
N GLY A 169 5.15 -18.19 -12.03
CA GLY A 169 5.55 -16.77 -12.10
C GLY A 169 4.48 -15.89 -12.77
N LYS A 170 3.87 -16.35 -13.86
CA LYS A 170 2.77 -15.63 -14.52
C LYS A 170 1.48 -15.62 -13.70
N ASN A 171 1.16 -16.72 -13.02
CA ASN A 171 0.02 -16.76 -12.11
C ASN A 171 0.21 -15.81 -10.93
N ALA A 172 1.42 -15.73 -10.37
CA ALA A 172 1.77 -14.78 -9.32
C ALA A 172 1.66 -13.32 -9.79
N ILE A 173 2.10 -13.00 -11.02
CA ILE A 173 1.91 -11.67 -11.64
C ILE A 173 0.43 -11.28 -11.65
N LEU A 174 -0.43 -12.16 -12.19
CA LEU A 174 -1.86 -11.87 -12.31
C LEU A 174 -2.53 -11.72 -10.93
N ALA A 175 -2.16 -12.57 -9.97
CA ALA A 175 -2.65 -12.49 -8.60
C ALA A 175 -2.22 -11.18 -7.91
N ALA A 176 -0.97 -10.76 -8.08
CA ALA A 176 -0.47 -9.50 -7.52
C ALA A 176 -1.20 -8.29 -8.10
N PHE A 177 -1.44 -8.25 -9.42
CA PHE A 177 -2.21 -7.16 -10.03
C PHE A 177 -3.68 -7.15 -9.62
N GLY A 178 -4.28 -8.32 -9.40
CA GLY A 178 -5.63 -8.42 -8.85
C GLY A 178 -5.74 -7.91 -7.42
N ALA A 179 -4.72 -8.15 -6.60
CA ALA A 179 -4.66 -7.72 -5.21
C ALA A 179 -4.38 -6.21 -5.05
N HIS A 180 -3.54 -5.65 -5.92
CA HIS A 180 -3.20 -4.23 -5.92
C HIS A 180 -3.47 -3.61 -7.30
N THR A 181 -4.68 -3.10 -7.46
CA THR A 181 -5.16 -2.54 -8.73
C THR A 181 -4.43 -1.26 -9.16
N SER A 182 -3.72 -0.58 -8.26
CA SER A 182 -2.87 0.57 -8.61
C SER A 182 -1.43 0.18 -8.99
N MET A 183 -1.00 -1.05 -8.69
CA MET A 183 0.36 -1.50 -9.04
C MET A 183 0.56 -1.52 -10.55
N LYS A 184 1.62 -0.87 -11.02
CA LYS A 184 1.97 -0.76 -12.44
C LYS A 184 2.94 -1.87 -12.87
N GLN A 185 3.88 -2.23 -12.02
CA GLN A 185 4.89 -3.24 -12.34
C GLN A 185 5.05 -4.23 -11.19
N VAL A 186 5.25 -5.51 -11.53
CA VAL A 186 5.64 -6.53 -10.55
C VAL A 186 6.75 -7.41 -11.10
N VAL A 187 7.74 -7.70 -10.27
CA VAL A 187 8.81 -8.65 -10.58
C VAL A 187 8.63 -9.88 -9.68
N ILE A 188 8.59 -11.06 -10.28
CA ILE A 188 8.55 -12.32 -9.55
C ILE A 188 9.95 -12.92 -9.55
N VAL A 189 10.46 -13.24 -8.36
CA VAL A 189 11.80 -13.77 -8.13
C VAL A 189 11.71 -15.07 -7.32
N ASP A 190 12.79 -15.85 -7.33
CA ASP A 190 12.88 -17.05 -6.50
C ASP A 190 13.11 -16.71 -5.02
N GLU A 191 12.98 -17.71 -4.14
CA GLU A 191 13.17 -17.60 -2.69
C GLU A 191 14.61 -17.31 -2.23
N ASP A 192 15.60 -17.46 -3.12
CA ASP A 192 17.00 -17.15 -2.85
C ASP A 192 17.37 -15.69 -3.15
N ILE A 193 16.41 -14.90 -3.66
CA ILE A 193 16.56 -13.48 -3.96
C ILE A 193 16.01 -12.66 -2.80
N ASP A 194 16.85 -11.82 -2.22
CA ASP A 194 16.41 -10.86 -1.20
C ASP A 194 15.63 -9.72 -1.86
N VAL A 195 14.30 -9.71 -1.68
CA VAL A 195 13.41 -8.68 -2.23
C VAL A 195 13.68 -7.29 -1.66
N PHE A 196 14.36 -7.17 -0.52
CA PHE A 196 14.72 -5.89 0.11
C PHE A 196 16.07 -5.34 -0.40
N ASN A 197 16.78 -6.10 -1.23
CA ASN A 197 18.01 -5.67 -1.87
C ASN A 197 17.76 -5.44 -3.37
N ASP A 198 17.67 -4.17 -3.77
CA ASP A 198 17.38 -3.81 -5.16
C ASP A 198 18.40 -4.40 -6.17
N ARG A 199 19.68 -4.53 -5.76
CA ARG A 199 20.72 -5.14 -6.60
C ARG A 199 20.51 -6.64 -6.79
N ASP A 200 19.91 -7.30 -5.80
CA ASP A 200 19.59 -8.71 -5.87
C ASP A 200 18.45 -8.96 -6.86
N VAL A 201 17.40 -8.16 -6.76
CA VAL A 201 16.27 -8.18 -7.70
C VAL A 201 16.73 -7.87 -9.12
N GLU A 202 17.57 -6.84 -9.30
CA GLU A 202 18.16 -6.49 -10.60
C GLU A 202 19.00 -7.65 -11.17
N TRP A 203 19.81 -8.31 -10.33
CA TRP A 203 20.59 -9.48 -10.74
C TRP A 203 19.70 -10.63 -11.21
N ALA A 204 18.59 -10.90 -10.51
CA ALA A 204 17.63 -11.91 -10.93
C ALA A 204 17.03 -11.58 -12.31
N ILE A 205 16.65 -10.32 -12.55
CA ILE A 205 16.17 -9.87 -13.87
C ILE A 205 17.28 -10.07 -14.93
N ALA A 206 18.51 -9.63 -14.65
CA ALA A 206 19.60 -9.71 -15.62
C ALA A 206 19.96 -11.14 -16.03
N THR A 207 19.84 -12.11 -15.11
CA THR A 207 20.37 -13.47 -15.29
C THR A 207 19.31 -14.55 -15.49
N ARG A 208 18.06 -14.32 -15.07
CA ARG A 208 16.97 -15.32 -15.11
C ARG A 208 15.80 -14.93 -16.02
N PHE A 209 15.68 -13.67 -16.41
CA PHE A 209 14.58 -13.21 -17.25
C PHE A 209 14.93 -13.24 -18.74
N GLN A 210 13.95 -13.61 -19.56
CA GLN A 210 13.98 -13.53 -21.02
C GLN A 210 12.65 -12.97 -21.52
N ALA A 211 12.72 -11.86 -22.25
CA ALA A 211 11.56 -11.03 -22.57
C ALA A 211 10.50 -11.74 -23.42
N ASP A 212 10.89 -12.66 -24.31
CA ASP A 212 10.00 -13.42 -25.19
C ASP A 212 9.03 -14.33 -24.42
N ARG A 213 9.42 -14.77 -23.22
CA ARG A 213 8.67 -15.79 -22.45
C ARG A 213 8.32 -15.39 -21.03
N GLY A 214 9.12 -14.55 -20.38
CA GLY A 214 8.91 -14.11 -19.01
C GLY A 214 8.09 -12.83 -18.86
N LEU A 215 7.82 -12.12 -19.97
CA LEU A 215 7.12 -10.84 -19.94
C LEU A 215 5.59 -11.05 -19.99
N VAL A 216 4.87 -10.31 -19.15
CA VAL A 216 3.41 -10.17 -19.20
C VAL A 216 3.09 -8.70 -19.33
N VAL A 217 2.30 -8.33 -20.35
CA VAL A 217 1.83 -6.95 -20.52
C VAL A 217 0.31 -6.94 -20.55
N LEU A 218 -0.29 -6.12 -19.70
CA LEU A 218 -1.73 -5.85 -19.70
C LEU A 218 -1.93 -4.43 -20.20
N HIS A 219 -2.70 -4.27 -21.27
CA HIS A 219 -2.97 -2.97 -21.89
C HIS A 219 -4.30 -2.40 -21.42
N GLU A 220 -4.38 -1.06 -21.33
CA GLU A 220 -5.61 -0.30 -21.09
C GLU A 220 -6.41 -0.75 -19.86
N VAL A 221 -5.70 -1.10 -18.79
CA VAL A 221 -6.30 -1.47 -17.50
C VAL A 221 -6.35 -0.28 -16.56
N ARG A 222 -7.25 -0.31 -15.58
CA ARG A 222 -7.32 0.73 -14.54
C ARG A 222 -5.99 0.79 -13.77
N GLY A 223 -5.45 1.99 -13.63
CA GLY A 223 -4.22 2.28 -12.91
C GLY A 223 -4.45 3.13 -11.67
N SER A 224 -3.36 3.73 -11.18
CA SER A 224 -3.43 4.71 -10.11
C SER A 224 -3.74 6.10 -10.63
N SER A 225 -4.58 6.86 -9.95
CA SER A 225 -4.88 8.26 -10.30
C SER A 225 -3.69 9.19 -10.10
N ILE A 226 -2.72 8.77 -9.29
CA ILE A 226 -1.51 9.54 -8.96
C ILE A 226 -0.34 9.23 -9.90
N ASP A 227 -0.47 8.26 -10.83
CA ASP A 227 0.53 8.01 -11.87
C ASP A 227 0.40 9.07 -12.97
N PRO A 228 1.36 10.01 -13.13
CA PRO A 228 1.26 11.09 -14.12
C PRO A 228 1.36 10.59 -15.56
N SER A 229 1.83 9.36 -15.78
CA SER A 229 1.93 8.77 -17.12
C SER A 229 0.66 8.00 -17.53
N ALA A 230 -0.30 7.81 -16.62
CA ALA A 230 -1.58 7.22 -16.93
C ALA A 230 -2.42 8.17 -17.81
N ARG A 231 -3.20 7.60 -18.72
CA ARG A 231 -4.11 8.34 -19.60
C ARG A 231 -5.54 8.09 -19.17
N ASP A 232 -6.23 9.12 -18.71
CA ASP A 232 -7.63 9.06 -18.28
C ASP A 232 -7.90 7.97 -17.21
N GLY A 233 -6.92 7.72 -16.33
CA GLY A 233 -6.97 6.68 -15.30
C GLY A 233 -6.66 5.26 -15.78
N PHE A 234 -6.35 5.10 -17.07
CA PHE A 234 -5.90 3.85 -17.67
C PHE A 234 -4.38 3.83 -17.82
N THR A 235 -3.80 2.65 -17.66
CA THR A 235 -2.36 2.42 -17.76
C THR A 235 -2.07 1.07 -18.41
N SER A 236 -0.82 0.83 -18.78
CA SER A 236 -0.34 -0.52 -19.08
C SER A 236 0.42 -1.06 -17.88
N LYS A 237 0.17 -2.32 -17.52
CA LYS A 237 0.88 -3.01 -16.45
C LYS A 237 1.90 -3.98 -17.02
N MET A 238 3.04 -4.11 -16.35
CA MET A 238 4.14 -4.99 -16.76
C MET A 238 4.51 -5.97 -15.65
N GLY A 239 4.39 -7.26 -15.92
CA GLY A 239 4.90 -8.32 -15.05
C GLY A 239 6.17 -8.93 -15.62
N ILE A 240 7.17 -9.14 -14.78
CA ILE A 240 8.44 -9.79 -15.13
C ILE A 240 8.55 -11.07 -14.32
N ASP A 241 8.55 -12.22 -15.00
CA ASP A 241 8.93 -13.50 -14.40
C ASP A 241 10.45 -13.67 -14.48
N ALA A 242 11.14 -13.31 -13.40
CA ALA A 242 12.59 -13.45 -13.23
C ALA A 242 12.95 -14.68 -12.37
N THR A 243 12.08 -15.68 -12.33
CA THR A 243 12.36 -16.94 -11.65
C THR A 243 13.09 -17.93 -12.56
N ARG A 244 13.91 -18.81 -11.97
CA ARG A 244 14.65 -19.83 -12.71
C ARG A 244 13.71 -20.76 -13.50
N PRO A 245 14.14 -21.24 -14.69
CA PRO A 245 13.36 -22.23 -15.43
C PRO A 245 13.41 -23.59 -14.74
N LEU A 246 12.25 -24.22 -14.50
CA LEU A 246 12.22 -25.60 -14.01
C LEU A 246 12.84 -26.56 -15.02
N GLY A 247 13.54 -27.58 -14.51
CA GLY A 247 14.21 -28.61 -15.32
C GLY A 247 15.60 -28.21 -15.83
N SER A 248 16.05 -27.00 -15.54
CA SER A 248 17.45 -26.61 -15.72
C SER A 248 18.31 -27.03 -14.52
N ASP A 249 19.63 -27.11 -14.71
CA ASP A 249 20.57 -27.37 -13.62
C ASP A 249 20.57 -26.17 -12.66
N PRO A 250 20.12 -26.33 -11.39
CA PRO A 250 20.08 -25.24 -10.42
C PRO A 250 21.45 -24.56 -10.23
N ALA A 251 22.55 -25.31 -10.32
CA ALA A 251 23.89 -24.77 -10.13
C ALA A 251 24.27 -23.69 -11.14
N MET A 252 23.64 -23.69 -12.33
CA MET A 252 23.85 -22.66 -13.36
C MET A 252 23.14 -21.35 -13.04
N PHE A 253 22.21 -21.34 -12.09
CA PHE A 253 21.43 -20.19 -11.68
C PHE A 253 21.70 -19.75 -10.24
N ASP A 254 22.50 -20.51 -9.48
CA ASP A 254 22.90 -20.14 -8.13
C ASP A 254 23.95 -19.03 -8.15
N LYS A 255 23.92 -18.14 -7.15
CA LYS A 255 24.99 -17.16 -6.96
C LYS A 255 26.26 -17.86 -6.50
N ALA A 256 27.34 -17.66 -7.24
CA ALA A 256 28.65 -18.13 -6.82
C ALA A 256 29.04 -17.49 -5.47
N THR A 257 29.55 -18.31 -4.55
CA THR A 257 30.26 -17.80 -3.38
C THR A 257 31.67 -17.42 -3.84
N LEU A 258 32.02 -16.13 -3.73
CA LEU A 258 33.34 -15.60 -4.09
C LEU A 258 34.30 -15.63 -2.89
#